data_AF-A0A974BC17-F1
#
_entry.id   AF-A0A974BC17-F1
#
_cell.length_a   1.000
_cell.length_b   1.000
_cell.length_c   1.000
_cell.angle_alpha   90.00
_cell.angle_beta   90.00
_cell.angle_gamma   90.00
#
_symmetry.space_group_name_H-M   'P 1'
#
loop_
_entity.id
_entity.type
_entity.pdbx_description
1 polymer ?
#
loop_
_entity_poly.entity_id
_entity_poly.type
_entity_poly.pdbx_seq_one_letter_code
_entity_poly.pdbx_strand_id
1 'polypeptide(L)'
;EYAMNYWRNNGAPAQKLLVGFPTYGKTFTLQNPSNNGIGAPSSGPGPAGPYTREAGLLAYYEICTFLNSGATQAWDGPEDVPYAYKGNEWIGYDNMKSFSLKVDWLKQNNFGGAMVWTIDLDDFTGTFCHEGKYPLISTLKKGLGL
;
A
#
# COMPACT_ATOMS: atom_id res chain seq x y z
N GLU A 1 -8.34 5.48 9.31
CA GLU A 1 -9.27 6.44 9.95
C GLU A 1 -8.70 7.14 11.20
N TYR A 2 -8.35 6.39 12.26
CA TYR A 2 -8.00 6.93 13.59
C TYR A 2 -7.02 8.12 13.58
N ALA A 3 -5.87 7.99 12.92
CA ALA A 3 -4.80 9.00 12.98
C ALA A 3 -5.24 10.38 12.44
N MET A 4 -5.98 10.41 11.34
CA MET A 4 -6.45 11.67 10.74
C MET A 4 -7.53 12.33 11.61
N ASN A 5 -8.45 11.52 12.14
CA ASN A 5 -9.48 12.00 13.07
C ASN A 5 -8.86 12.52 14.37
N TYR A 6 -7.80 11.88 14.86
CA TYR A 6 -7.06 12.35 16.02
C TYR A 6 -6.50 13.75 15.80
N TRP A 7 -5.80 14.00 14.68
CA TRP A 7 -5.29 15.34 14.36
C TRP A 7 -6.42 16.38 14.24
N ARG A 8 -7.50 16.03 13.55
CA ARG A 8 -8.67 16.90 13.40
C ARG A 8 -9.28 17.26 14.75
N ASN A 9 -9.48 16.27 15.62
CA ASN A 9 -10.08 16.45 16.95
C ASN A 9 -9.18 17.21 17.92
N ASN A 10 -7.87 17.28 17.64
CA ASN A 10 -6.90 18.06 18.41
C ASN A 10 -6.60 19.43 17.78
N GLY A 11 -7.48 19.94 16.90
CA GLY A 11 -7.46 21.31 16.43
C GLY A 11 -6.79 21.56 15.08
N ALA A 12 -6.30 20.52 14.40
CA ALA A 12 -5.83 20.68 13.03
C ALA A 12 -7.02 20.82 12.06
N PRO A 13 -7.12 21.90 11.27
CA PRO A 13 -8.22 22.05 10.31
C PRO A 13 -8.18 20.93 9.27
N ALA A 14 -9.32 20.27 8.99
CA ALA A 14 -9.40 19.12 8.10
C ALA A 14 -8.82 19.42 6.70
N GLN A 15 -9.13 20.58 6.15
CA GLN A 15 -8.64 21.05 4.85
C GLN A 15 -7.13 21.32 4.80
N LYS A 16 -6.42 21.30 5.93
CA LYS A 16 -4.95 21.38 5.99
C LYS A 16 -4.28 20.01 6.19
N LEU A 17 -5.05 18.96 6.45
CA LEU A 17 -4.54 17.61 6.66
C LEU A 17 -4.48 16.88 5.32
N LEU A 18 -3.28 16.47 4.92
CA LEU A 18 -3.05 15.66 3.72
C LEU A 18 -2.85 14.20 4.12
N VAL A 19 -3.69 13.30 3.60
CA VAL A 19 -3.61 11.86 3.90
C VAL A 19 -2.42 11.25 3.17
N GLY A 20 -1.60 10.46 3.85
CA GLY A 20 -0.47 9.75 3.25
C GLY A 20 -0.93 8.51 2.46
N PHE A 21 -0.40 8.35 1.25
CA PHE A 21 -0.60 7.21 0.35
C PHE A 21 0.76 6.55 0.06
N PRO A 22 1.01 5.33 0.54
CA PRO A 22 2.26 4.63 0.29
C PRO A 22 2.24 3.92 -1.08
N THR A 23 3.32 4.04 -1.84
CA THR A 23 3.58 3.26 -3.06
C THR A 23 4.58 2.13 -2.79
N TYR A 24 4.54 1.60 -1.57
CA TYR A 24 5.39 0.51 -1.10
C TYR A 24 4.59 -0.38 -0.15
N GLY A 25 5.08 -1.59 0.10
CA GLY A 25 4.58 -2.49 1.11
C GLY A 25 5.60 -2.77 2.20
N LYS A 26 5.11 -3.24 3.35
CA LYS A 26 5.95 -3.78 4.42
C LYS A 26 5.88 -5.31 4.40
N THR A 27 7.05 -5.92 4.52
CA THR A 27 7.21 -7.36 4.33
C THR A 27 7.66 -8.07 5.59
N PHE A 28 7.24 -9.31 5.74
CA PHE A 28 7.53 -10.16 6.89
C PHE A 28 7.89 -11.57 6.43
N THR A 29 8.70 -12.24 7.23
CA THR A 29 8.88 -13.70 7.13
C THR A 29 7.97 -14.38 8.14
N LEU A 30 6.99 -15.16 7.66
CA LEU A 30 6.09 -15.96 8.48
C LEU A 30 6.85 -17.09 9.18
N GLN A 31 6.50 -17.37 10.43
CA GLN A 31 7.00 -18.55 11.14
C GLN A 31 6.41 -19.85 10.57
N ASN A 32 5.17 -19.80 10.08
CA ASN A 32 4.48 -20.92 9.45
C ASN A 32 3.76 -20.46 8.17
N PRO A 33 4.19 -20.91 6.97
CA PRO A 33 3.53 -20.59 5.69
C PRO A 33 2.03 -20.90 5.62
N SER A 34 1.56 -21.89 6.37
CA SER A 34 0.14 -22.26 6.43
C SER A 34 -0.70 -21.28 7.27
N ASN A 35 -0.05 -20.44 8.10
CA ASN A 35 -0.69 -19.34 8.80
C ASN A 35 -0.27 -18.01 8.15
N ASN A 36 -1.06 -17.55 7.18
CA ASN A 36 -0.74 -16.43 6.30
C ASN A 36 -1.78 -15.29 6.35
N GLY A 37 -2.71 -15.34 7.31
CA GLY A 37 -3.66 -14.27 7.56
C GLY A 37 -3.05 -13.07 8.28
N ILE A 38 -3.82 -11.99 8.38
CA ILE A 38 -3.46 -10.82 9.17
C ILE A 38 -3.22 -11.23 10.63
N GLY A 39 -2.14 -10.74 11.22
CA GLY A 39 -1.73 -11.06 12.59
C GLY A 39 -0.99 -12.39 12.76
N ALA A 40 -0.66 -13.10 11.66
CA ALA A 40 0.15 -14.29 11.73
C ALA A 40 1.55 -14.02 12.34
N PRO A 41 2.09 -14.93 13.18
CA PRO A 41 3.42 -14.77 13.77
C PRO A 41 4.52 -14.69 12.71
N SER A 42 5.41 -13.70 12.85
CA SER A 42 6.59 -13.52 12.00
C SER A 42 7.89 -13.77 12.76
N SER A 43 8.93 -14.20 12.03
CA SER A 43 10.30 -14.34 12.53
C SER A 43 11.14 -13.07 12.31
N GLY A 44 10.60 -12.08 11.59
CA GLY A 44 11.29 -10.84 11.31
C GLY A 44 10.82 -10.17 10.01
N PRO A 45 11.56 -9.15 9.56
CA PRO A 45 11.31 -8.51 8.27
C PRO A 45 11.48 -9.51 7.12
N GLY A 46 10.70 -9.33 6.06
CA GLY A 46 10.87 -10.10 4.83
C GLY A 46 12.21 -9.78 4.13
N PRO A 47 12.62 -10.62 3.16
CA PRO A 47 13.87 -10.41 2.44
C PRO A 47 13.87 -9.08 1.70
N ALA A 48 15.07 -8.52 1.51
CA ALA A 48 15.25 -7.27 0.79
C ALA A 48 14.95 -7.44 -0.71
N GLY A 49 14.23 -6.47 -1.30
CA GLY A 49 13.93 -6.44 -2.72
C GLY A 49 15.18 -6.24 -3.59
N PRO A 50 15.14 -6.67 -4.87
CA PRO A 50 16.29 -6.52 -5.78
C PRO A 50 16.66 -5.06 -6.08
N TYR A 51 15.70 -4.13 -5.99
CA TYR A 51 15.89 -2.72 -6.28
C TYR A 51 15.95 -1.88 -4.99
N THR A 52 14.98 -2.05 -4.08
CA THR A 52 14.94 -1.28 -2.82
C THR A 52 16.04 -1.68 -1.85
N ARG A 53 16.45 -2.97 -1.87
CA ARG A 53 17.55 -3.51 -1.07
C ARG A 53 17.43 -3.25 0.44
N GLU A 54 16.22 -3.09 0.92
CA GLU A 54 15.89 -2.90 2.33
C GLU A 54 15.03 -4.08 2.81
N ALA A 55 15.51 -4.79 3.84
CA ALA A 55 14.72 -5.86 4.44
C ALA A 55 13.44 -5.30 5.08
N GLY A 56 12.31 -5.96 4.85
CA GLY A 56 11.01 -5.52 5.36
C GLY A 56 10.31 -4.48 4.50
N LEU A 57 10.82 -4.14 3.32
CA LEU A 57 10.22 -3.17 2.40
C LEU A 57 10.28 -3.68 0.96
N LEU A 58 9.21 -3.47 0.20
CA LEU A 58 9.19 -3.63 -1.25
C LEU A 58 8.47 -2.45 -1.89
N ALA A 59 8.99 -1.97 -3.02
CA ALA A 59 8.29 -1.01 -3.87
C ALA A 59 7.02 -1.63 -4.48
N TYR A 60 6.05 -0.82 -4.91
CA TYR A 60 4.87 -1.33 -5.61
C TYR A 60 5.24 -2.14 -6.86
N TYR A 61 6.21 -1.67 -7.63
CA TYR A 61 6.72 -2.40 -8.81
C TYR A 61 7.42 -3.73 -8.45
N GLU A 62 8.04 -3.85 -7.28
CA GLU A 62 8.59 -5.12 -6.79
C GLU A 62 7.48 -6.08 -6.35
N ILE A 63 6.41 -5.56 -5.74
CA ILE A 63 5.23 -6.35 -5.36
C ILE A 63 4.55 -6.93 -6.60
N CYS A 64 4.44 -6.18 -7.70
CA CYS A 64 3.95 -6.71 -8.97
C CYS A 64 4.80 -7.89 -9.48
N THR A 65 6.13 -7.80 -9.33
CA THR A 65 7.03 -8.91 -9.67
C THR A 65 6.79 -10.13 -8.76
N PHE A 66 6.58 -9.91 -7.46
CA PHE A 66 6.26 -10.96 -6.51
C PHE A 66 4.94 -11.67 -6.86
N LEU A 67 3.90 -10.92 -7.20
CA LEU A 67 2.61 -11.43 -7.68
C LEU A 67 2.78 -12.25 -8.96
N ASN A 68 3.49 -11.72 -9.96
CA ASN A 68 3.77 -12.40 -11.23
C ASN A 68 4.59 -13.69 -11.04
N SER A 69 5.31 -13.83 -9.93
CA SER A 69 6.03 -15.05 -9.59
C SER A 69 5.13 -16.17 -9.04
N GLY A 70 3.81 -15.96 -8.97
CA GLY A 70 2.84 -16.93 -8.45
C GLY A 70 2.52 -16.78 -6.97
N ALA A 71 2.69 -15.57 -6.41
CA ALA A 71 2.20 -15.27 -5.07
C ALA A 71 0.66 -15.16 -5.07
N THR A 72 0.05 -15.49 -3.92
CA THR A 72 -1.39 -15.34 -3.74
C THR A 72 -1.67 -13.95 -3.17
N GLN A 73 -2.51 -13.18 -3.86
CA GLN A 73 -3.08 -11.96 -3.32
C GLN A 73 -4.39 -12.27 -2.58
N ALA A 74 -4.55 -11.70 -1.40
CA ALA A 74 -5.78 -11.72 -0.62
C ALA A 74 -6.21 -10.28 -0.27
N TRP A 75 -7.47 -10.13 0.12
CA TRP A 75 -8.05 -8.84 0.51
C TRP A 75 -8.42 -8.89 1.98
N ASP A 76 -7.93 -7.94 2.76
CA ASP A 76 -8.43 -7.71 4.11
C ASP A 76 -9.66 -6.80 4.04
N GLY A 77 -10.83 -7.37 4.33
CA GLY A 77 -12.11 -6.64 4.29
C GLY A 77 -12.21 -5.55 5.36
N PRO A 78 -11.82 -5.80 6.63
CA PRO A 78 -11.86 -4.78 7.68
C PRO A 78 -10.97 -3.55 7.44
N GLU A 79 -9.79 -3.72 6.84
CA GLU A 79 -8.82 -2.64 6.60
C GLU A 79 -8.88 -2.06 5.17
N ASP A 80 -9.67 -2.66 4.27
CA ASP A 80 -9.82 -2.27 2.87
C ASP A 80 -8.48 -2.19 2.09
N VAL A 81 -7.59 -3.13 2.36
CA VAL A 81 -6.26 -3.22 1.75
C VAL A 81 -5.93 -4.65 1.31
N PRO A 82 -5.09 -4.81 0.27
CA PRO A 82 -4.57 -6.12 -0.09
C PRO A 82 -3.41 -6.53 0.82
N TYR A 83 -3.20 -7.85 0.87
CA TYR A 83 -1.91 -8.43 1.23
C TYR A 83 -1.59 -9.56 0.26
N ALA A 84 -0.32 -9.94 0.17
CA ALA A 84 0.14 -11.03 -0.68
C ALA A 84 1.10 -11.94 0.07
N TYR A 85 1.10 -13.23 -0.28
CA TYR A 85 2.00 -14.20 0.33
C TYR A 85 2.46 -15.28 -0.64
N LYS A 86 3.66 -15.80 -0.40
CA LYS A 86 4.25 -16.93 -1.13
C LYS A 86 5.27 -17.64 -0.25
N GLY A 87 5.04 -18.92 0.02
CA GLY A 87 5.86 -19.63 1.01
C GLY A 87 5.78 -18.93 2.37
N ASN A 88 6.93 -18.54 2.91
CA ASN A 88 7.02 -17.78 4.16
C ASN A 88 7.08 -16.26 3.97
N GLU A 89 7.06 -15.75 2.74
CA GLU A 89 7.06 -14.30 2.50
C GLU A 89 5.63 -13.76 2.55
N TRP A 90 5.42 -12.66 3.28
CA TRP A 90 4.14 -11.99 3.44
C TRP A 90 4.33 -10.48 3.27
N ILE A 91 3.42 -9.83 2.56
CA ILE A 91 3.51 -8.40 2.22
C ILE A 91 2.15 -7.74 2.42
N GLY A 92 2.08 -6.71 3.26
CA GLY A 92 0.96 -5.78 3.36
C GLY A 92 1.26 -4.54 2.53
N TYR A 93 0.35 -4.14 1.65
CA TYR A 93 0.60 -3.08 0.68
C TYR A 93 -0.69 -2.37 0.26
N ASP A 94 -0.56 -1.39 -0.61
CA ASP A 94 -1.68 -0.73 -1.29
C ASP A 94 -1.69 -1.05 -2.78
N ASN A 95 -2.88 -1.12 -3.37
CA ASN A 95 -3.08 -1.23 -4.82
C ASN A 95 -4.09 -0.18 -5.32
N MET A 96 -4.39 -0.19 -6.63
CA MET A 96 -5.35 0.77 -7.20
C MET A 96 -6.74 0.70 -6.53
N LYS A 97 -7.18 -0.47 -6.07
CA LYS A 97 -8.47 -0.62 -5.36
C LYS A 97 -8.42 0.06 -3.99
N SER A 98 -7.41 -0.22 -3.17
CA SER A 98 -7.29 0.42 -1.85
C SER A 98 -7.04 1.92 -1.95
N PHE A 99 -6.28 2.37 -2.94
CA PHE A 99 -6.12 3.80 -3.26
C PHE A 99 -7.46 4.46 -3.56
N SER A 100 -8.29 3.84 -4.40
CA SER A 100 -9.61 4.38 -4.73
C SER A 100 -10.50 4.52 -3.48
N LEU A 101 -10.56 3.49 -2.64
CA LEU A 101 -11.32 3.50 -1.39
C LEU A 101 -10.82 4.58 -0.41
N LYS A 102 -9.50 4.71 -0.27
CA LYS A 102 -8.88 5.75 0.58
C LYS A 102 -9.17 7.16 0.07
N VAL A 103 -9.24 7.36 -1.25
CA VAL A 103 -9.62 8.66 -1.84
C VAL A 103 -11.09 8.99 -1.57
N ASP A 104 -11.98 8.02 -1.71
CA ASP A 104 -13.39 8.22 -1.38
C ASP A 104 -13.57 8.58 0.10
N TRP A 105 -12.89 7.86 0.99
CA TRP A 105 -12.88 8.15 2.42
C TRP A 105 -12.31 9.55 2.73
N LEU A 106 -11.21 9.94 2.07
CA LEU A 106 -10.59 11.26 2.19
C LEU A 106 -11.59 12.36 1.84
N LYS A 107 -12.30 12.21 0.72
CA LYS A 107 -13.29 13.19 0.22
C LYS A 107 -14.50 13.27 1.15
N GLN A 108 -15.04 12.13 1.57
CA GLN A 108 -16.16 12.06 2.51
C GLN A 108 -15.85 12.76 3.85
N ASN A 109 -14.58 12.79 4.25
CA ASN A 109 -14.14 13.43 5.49
C ASN A 109 -13.65 14.88 5.33
N ASN A 110 -13.73 15.46 4.12
CA ASN A 110 -13.30 16.82 3.82
C ASN A 110 -11.82 17.11 4.20
N PHE A 111 -10.95 16.11 4.04
CA PHE A 111 -9.50 16.32 4.22
C PHE A 111 -8.92 17.11 3.04
N GLY A 112 -7.81 17.82 3.29
CA GLY A 112 -7.23 18.79 2.36
C GLY A 112 -6.66 18.21 1.08
N GLY A 113 -6.38 16.90 1.05
CA GLY A 113 -5.81 16.23 -0.10
C GLY A 113 -4.95 15.04 0.31
N ALA A 114 -4.05 14.65 -0.58
CA ALA A 114 -3.20 13.49 -0.43
C ALA A 114 -1.73 13.85 -0.59
N MET A 115 -0.87 13.10 0.09
CA MET A 115 0.58 13.09 -0.06
C MET A 115 0.99 11.66 -0.46
N VAL A 116 1.90 11.52 -1.40
CA VAL A 116 2.40 10.20 -1.84
C VAL A 116 3.82 9.98 -1.35
N TRP A 117 4.07 8.84 -0.74
CA TRP A 117 5.41 8.34 -0.42
C TRP A 117 5.66 7.02 -1.15
N THR A 118 6.42 6.98 -2.24
CA THR A 118 7.03 8.09 -3.00
C THR A 118 6.71 7.97 -4.50
N ILE A 119 7.16 8.94 -5.30
CA ILE A 119 6.94 8.91 -6.75
C ILE A 119 7.71 7.77 -7.44
N ASP A 120 8.88 7.43 -6.94
CA ASP A 120 9.82 6.47 -7.55
C ASP A 120 9.52 5.01 -7.19
N LEU A 121 8.64 4.74 -6.22
CA LEU A 121 8.25 3.38 -5.82
C LEU A 121 6.95 2.89 -6.47
N ASP A 122 6.21 3.77 -7.14
CA ASP A 122 5.12 3.37 -8.04
C ASP A 122 5.69 2.70 -9.31
N ASP A 123 4.86 2.04 -10.13
CA ASP A 123 5.29 1.56 -11.46
C ASP A 123 5.39 2.72 -12.44
N PHE A 124 6.40 3.57 -12.25
CA PHE A 124 6.61 4.81 -12.99
C PHE A 124 6.86 4.61 -14.49
N THR A 125 7.37 3.44 -14.87
CA THR A 125 7.55 3.04 -16.27
C THR A 125 6.32 2.38 -16.87
N GLY A 126 5.48 1.76 -16.04
CA GLY A 126 4.32 0.96 -16.44
C GLY A 126 4.69 -0.42 -16.96
N THR A 127 5.88 -0.93 -16.62
CA THR A 127 6.43 -2.16 -17.20
C THR A 127 6.42 -3.35 -16.25
N PHE A 128 6.22 -3.12 -14.94
CA PHE A 128 6.27 -4.18 -13.93
C PHE A 128 4.89 -4.78 -13.64
N CYS A 129 3.88 -3.90 -13.55
CA CYS A 129 2.51 -4.27 -13.23
C CYS A 129 1.63 -4.41 -14.47
N HIS A 130 2.03 -3.79 -15.59
CA HIS A 130 1.22 -3.65 -16.81
C HIS A 130 -0.10 -2.90 -16.60
N GLU A 131 -0.14 -1.99 -15.62
CA GLU A 131 -1.31 -1.19 -15.23
C GLU A 131 -1.24 0.25 -15.78
N GLY A 132 -0.28 0.54 -16.66
CA GLY A 132 0.04 1.89 -17.14
C GLY A 132 1.10 2.58 -16.28
N LYS A 133 1.52 3.80 -16.68
CA LYS A 133 2.53 4.57 -15.95
C LYS A 133 1.94 5.18 -14.68
N TYR A 134 2.66 5.05 -13.57
CA TYR A 134 2.25 5.58 -12.27
C TYR A 134 0.82 5.13 -11.91
N PRO A 135 0.52 3.81 -11.89
CA PRO A 135 -0.86 3.35 -11.73
C PRO A 135 -1.48 3.81 -10.42
N LEU A 136 -0.74 3.80 -9.31
CA LEU A 136 -1.26 4.24 -8.01
C LEU A 136 -1.47 5.76 -7.98
N ILE A 137 -0.48 6.54 -8.40
CA ILE A 137 -0.56 8.01 -8.39
C ILE A 137 -1.61 8.50 -9.40
N SER A 138 -1.75 7.85 -10.55
CA SER A 138 -2.80 8.15 -11.53
C SER A 138 -4.19 7.84 -10.98
N THR A 139 -4.33 6.74 -10.22
CA THR A 139 -5.58 6.42 -9.52
C THR A 139 -5.94 7.50 -8.50
N LEU A 140 -4.97 7.94 -7.70
CA LEU A 140 -5.13 9.03 -6.75
C LEU A 140 -5.54 10.35 -7.43
N LYS A 141 -4.82 10.74 -8.48
CA LYS A 141 -5.08 11.95 -9.27
C LYS A 141 -6.52 11.95 -9.83
N LYS A 142 -6.92 10.84 -10.45
CA LYS A 142 -8.27 10.67 -11.01
C LYS A 142 -9.35 10.76 -9.93
N GLY A 143 -9.17 10.10 -8.78
CA GLY A 143 -10.15 10.11 -7.70
C GLY A 143 -10.35 11.50 -7.06
N LEU A 144 -9.27 12.30 -7.01
CA LEU A 144 -9.29 13.69 -6.54
C LEU A 144 -9.83 14.68 -7.59
N GLY A 145 -9.99 14.27 -8.85
CA GLY A 145 -10.48 15.13 -9.94
C GLY A 145 -9.43 16.12 -10.46
N LEU A 146 -8.15 15.73 -10.43
CA LEU A 146 -7.00 16.52 -10.89
C LEU A 146 -6.48 16.10 -12.28
#